data_AF-A0AA35WE31-F1
#
_entry.id   AF-A0AA35WE31-F1
#
_cell.length_a   1.000
_cell.length_b   1.000
_cell.length_c   1.000
_cell.angle_alpha   90.00
_cell.angle_beta   90.00
_cell.angle_gamma   90.00
#
_symmetry.space_group_name_H-M   'P 1'
#
loop_
_entity.id
_entity.type
_entity.pdbx_description
1 polymer ?
#
loop_
_entity_poly.entity_id
_entity_poly.type
_entity_poly.pdbx_seq_one_letter_code
_entity_poly.pdbx_strand_id
1 'polypeptide(L)'
;MRTLSSVPNSLPAEEYVTRVFWWGMVWIVRLLVAAVCFGWLHIRSVAQFGPSSPEGIKFWRFWKQAQQDLHKGEYGACRDSVELALSVINRPVPTSSFSLALGLLWASLSHLIFQVGLGKLGVYLASLLESKIPVGGASAAGKKHGFRVTSSEVAQAYHLLHQVNMTAPGTGSHLSGLGLYLAVNALNFAEADRPKKRLPGPVVSEIYCSLGLQSSLSLPHLSSLALWYYLFRSRNNGPSQLPAQLKWTTTPRGKSFLLNGRWEAEVSLGSRLYQGPAALPLYSVTRAFCKELLCESFNTLLLPPVPPSSPPTQPSTDATREQFKYILSLTKEATSSLLAGHGSPSSCVSGFAVIQWWASLGLVAGHWTAGDDQEAEAYYPTIEGMLGDSTPVPTALHLAFKALRLHKRPHGNQATPTETLLHLCGVTSNALQTCVTDVLQDHSDSVENELHQLGLLLACDWLLELRIALWEGDGGEGWGGGGERDHPRFLSRP
;
A
#
# COMPACT_ATOMS: atom_id res chain seq x y z
N MET A 1 46.59 11.10 -71.41
CA MET A 1 46.10 12.29 -70.68
C MET A 1 44.64 12.55 -71.05
N ARG A 2 43.70 12.04 -70.25
CA ARG A 2 42.33 12.55 -70.13
C ARG A 2 42.11 12.74 -68.64
N THR A 3 41.77 13.96 -68.28
CA THR A 3 41.79 14.51 -66.93
C THR A 3 40.69 13.90 -66.06
N LEU A 4 41.09 13.41 -64.89
CA LEU A 4 40.25 13.24 -63.71
C LEU A 4 39.78 14.63 -63.28
N SER A 5 38.67 15.11 -63.82
CA SER A 5 38.05 16.36 -63.38
C SER A 5 36.54 16.17 -63.33
N SER A 6 35.98 16.44 -62.14
CA SER A 6 34.56 16.42 -61.75
C SER A 6 34.03 15.11 -61.16
N VAL A 7 34.49 14.78 -59.95
CA VAL A 7 33.54 14.30 -58.93
C VAL A 7 32.82 15.56 -58.43
N PRO A 8 31.51 15.73 -58.65
CA PRO A 8 30.77 16.81 -58.01
C PRO A 8 30.63 16.44 -56.53
N ASN A 9 31.60 16.91 -55.73
CA ASN A 9 31.49 16.94 -54.29
C ASN A 9 30.45 17.99 -53.90
N SER A 10 29.54 17.60 -53.00
CA SER A 10 28.34 18.30 -52.52
C SER A 10 27.14 18.25 -53.47
N LEU A 11 26.27 17.25 -53.24
CA LEU A 11 24.83 17.46 -53.44
C LEU A 11 24.46 18.79 -52.74
N PRO A 12 23.66 19.66 -53.37
CA PRO A 12 23.21 20.88 -52.69
C PRO A 12 22.55 20.46 -51.38
N ALA A 13 22.87 21.15 -50.28
CA ALA A 13 22.44 20.75 -48.93
C ALA A 13 20.94 20.45 -48.86
N GLU A 14 20.12 21.13 -49.67
CA GLU A 14 18.69 20.91 -49.80
C GLU A 14 18.32 19.52 -50.37
N GLU A 15 19.02 19.01 -51.37
CA GLU A 15 18.77 17.65 -51.91
C GLU A 15 19.17 16.56 -50.91
N TYR A 16 20.23 16.79 -50.14
CA TYR A 16 20.63 15.86 -49.09
C TYR A 16 19.61 15.85 -47.95
N VAL A 17 19.18 17.04 -47.48
CA VAL A 17 18.17 17.18 -46.42
C VAL A 17 16.84 16.56 -46.84
N THR A 18 16.39 16.79 -48.08
CA THR A 18 15.15 16.19 -48.59
C THR A 18 15.24 14.67 -48.71
N ARG A 19 16.37 14.10 -49.17
CA ARG A 19 16.55 12.64 -49.20
C ARG A 19 16.56 12.02 -47.81
N VAL A 20 17.26 12.64 -46.85
CA VAL A 20 17.27 12.18 -45.45
C VAL A 20 15.87 12.28 -44.85
N PHE A 21 15.14 13.36 -45.12
CA PHE A 21 13.74 13.54 -44.71
C PHE A 21 12.83 12.45 -45.29
N TRP A 22 12.86 12.21 -46.61
CA TRP A 22 12.06 11.17 -47.26
C TRP A 22 12.40 9.77 -46.76
N TRP A 23 13.68 9.47 -46.60
CA TRP A 23 14.14 8.22 -46.02
C TRP A 23 13.61 8.04 -44.59
N GLY A 24 13.70 9.08 -43.76
CA GLY A 24 13.14 9.12 -42.41
C GLY A 24 11.63 8.88 -42.39
N MET A 25 10.87 9.56 -43.27
CA MET A 25 9.42 9.40 -43.39
C MET A 25 9.01 7.96 -43.76
N VAL A 26 9.71 7.33 -44.70
CA VAL A 26 9.45 5.93 -45.07
C VAL A 26 9.64 4.98 -43.88
N TRP A 27 10.69 5.19 -43.08
CA TRP A 27 10.91 4.39 -41.88
C TRP A 27 9.86 4.66 -40.79
N ILE A 28 9.45 5.91 -40.59
CA ILE A 28 8.37 6.25 -39.65
C ILE A 28 7.08 5.51 -40.03
N VAL A 29 6.69 5.52 -41.30
CA VAL A 29 5.48 4.81 -41.78
C VAL A 29 5.61 3.30 -41.56
N ARG A 30 6.76 2.70 -41.88
CA ARG A 30 7.00 1.27 -41.67
C ARG A 30 6.94 0.89 -40.19
N LEU A 31 7.54 1.69 -39.32
CA LEU A 31 7.50 1.49 -37.87
C LEU A 31 6.08 1.64 -37.32
N LEU A 32 5.29 2.58 -37.84
CA LEU A 32 3.90 2.76 -37.47
C LEU A 32 3.04 1.55 -37.86
N VAL A 33 3.17 1.06 -39.10
CA VAL A 33 2.48 -0.15 -39.55
C VAL A 33 2.89 -1.36 -38.72
N ALA A 34 4.19 -1.54 -38.47
CA ALA A 34 4.68 -2.60 -37.61
C ALA A 34 4.10 -2.51 -36.20
N ALA A 35 4.08 -1.33 -35.59
CA ALA A 35 3.49 -1.10 -34.27
C ALA A 35 1.99 -1.44 -34.22
N VAL A 36 1.23 -1.07 -35.25
CA VAL A 36 -0.19 -1.44 -35.38
C VAL A 36 -0.35 -2.96 -35.49
N CYS A 37 0.45 -3.63 -36.31
CA CYS A 37 0.43 -5.09 -36.45
C CYS A 37 0.81 -5.81 -35.14
N PHE A 38 1.82 -5.32 -34.42
CA PHE A 38 2.23 -5.88 -33.14
C PHE A 38 1.18 -5.68 -32.05
N GLY A 39 0.55 -4.49 -31.98
CA GLY A 39 -0.58 -4.25 -31.08
C GLY A 39 -1.77 -5.17 -31.39
N TRP A 40 -2.04 -5.41 -32.68
CA TRP A 40 -3.07 -6.34 -33.12
C TRP A 40 -2.76 -7.79 -32.72
N LEU A 41 -1.53 -8.25 -32.94
CA LEU A 41 -1.07 -9.58 -32.55
C LEU A 41 -1.12 -9.76 -31.03
N HIS A 42 -0.70 -8.75 -30.27
CA HIS A 42 -0.73 -8.78 -28.80
C HIS A 42 -2.15 -9.05 -28.27
N ILE A 43 -3.18 -8.45 -28.85
CA ILE A 43 -4.57 -8.65 -28.41
C ILE A 43 -5.12 -10.02 -28.84
N ARG A 44 -4.82 -10.44 -30.07
CA ARG A 44 -5.24 -11.76 -30.59
C ARG A 44 -4.50 -12.93 -29.98
N SER A 45 -3.39 -12.67 -29.27
CA SER A 45 -2.63 -13.71 -28.57
C SER A 45 -3.38 -14.35 -27.39
N VAL A 46 -4.52 -13.79 -26.95
CA VAL A 46 -5.35 -14.44 -25.92
C VAL A 46 -6.18 -15.53 -26.57
N ALA A 47 -5.94 -16.79 -26.18
CA ALA A 47 -6.73 -17.93 -26.63
C ALA A 47 -8.20 -17.74 -26.24
N GLN A 48 -9.08 -17.69 -27.25
CA GLN A 48 -10.52 -17.51 -27.03
C GLN A 48 -11.21 -18.86 -26.83
N PHE A 49 -11.13 -19.39 -25.62
CA PHE A 49 -11.87 -20.60 -25.26
C PHE A 49 -13.35 -20.29 -25.02
N GLY A 50 -14.23 -21.18 -25.49
CA GLY A 50 -15.64 -21.17 -25.12
C GLY A 50 -15.84 -21.74 -23.69
N PRO A 51 -16.92 -21.37 -22.99
CA PRO A 51 -17.14 -21.77 -21.59
C PRO A 51 -17.27 -23.29 -21.38
N SER A 52 -17.71 -24.02 -22.41
CA SER A 52 -17.87 -25.48 -22.38
C SER A 52 -16.66 -26.24 -22.91
N SER A 53 -15.59 -25.53 -23.31
CA SER A 53 -14.35 -26.20 -23.71
C SER A 53 -13.65 -26.80 -22.49
N PRO A 54 -13.00 -27.97 -22.64
CA PRO A 54 -12.29 -28.59 -21.52
C PRO A 54 -11.18 -27.69 -20.97
N GLU A 55 -10.55 -26.87 -21.81
CA GLU A 55 -9.54 -25.87 -21.43
C GLU A 55 -10.16 -24.72 -20.63
N GLY A 56 -11.29 -24.15 -21.09
CA GLY A 56 -11.99 -23.09 -20.37
C GLY A 56 -12.42 -23.51 -18.96
N ILE A 57 -12.94 -24.74 -18.81
CA ILE A 57 -13.32 -25.29 -17.51
C ILE A 57 -12.10 -25.43 -16.59
N LYS A 58 -10.95 -25.90 -17.12
CA LYS A 58 -9.70 -26.01 -16.35
C LYS A 58 -9.21 -24.64 -15.87
N PHE A 59 -9.22 -23.63 -16.74
CA PHE A 59 -8.86 -22.26 -16.37
C PHE A 59 -9.69 -21.76 -15.19
N TRP A 60 -11.02 -21.85 -15.28
CA TRP A 60 -11.92 -21.35 -14.22
C TRP A 60 -11.79 -22.12 -12.92
N ARG A 61 -11.48 -23.43 -12.98
CA ARG A 61 -11.18 -24.23 -11.78
C ARG A 61 -9.93 -23.73 -11.09
N PHE A 62 -8.82 -23.60 -11.81
CA PHE A 62 -7.57 -23.11 -11.23
C PHE A 62 -7.67 -21.66 -10.76
N TRP A 63 -8.39 -20.81 -11.50
CA TRP A 63 -8.65 -19.43 -11.08
C TRP A 63 -9.45 -19.36 -9.78
N LYS A 64 -10.53 -20.15 -9.66
CA LYS A 64 -11.33 -20.20 -8.43
C LYS A 64 -10.53 -20.78 -7.26
N GLN A 65 -9.68 -21.77 -7.53
CA GLN A 65 -8.77 -22.34 -6.53
C GLN A 65 -7.78 -21.29 -6.03
N ALA A 66 -7.15 -20.53 -6.92
CA ALA A 66 -6.23 -19.45 -6.56
C ALA A 66 -6.88 -18.39 -5.66
N GLN A 67 -8.12 -18.02 -5.95
CA GLN A 67 -8.88 -17.10 -5.09
C GLN A 67 -9.11 -17.70 -3.69
N GLN A 68 -9.47 -18.98 -3.60
CA GLN A 68 -9.63 -19.68 -2.32
C GLN A 68 -8.33 -19.79 -1.53
N ASP A 69 -7.22 -20.09 -2.19
CA ASP A 69 -5.91 -20.19 -1.56
C ASP A 69 -5.43 -18.82 -1.07
N LEU A 70 -5.74 -17.74 -1.80
CA LEU A 70 -5.53 -16.36 -1.35
C LEU A 70 -6.32 -16.07 -0.06
N HIS A 71 -7.60 -16.46 0.01
CA HIS A 71 -8.42 -16.29 1.22
C HIS A 71 -7.86 -17.04 2.43
N LYS A 72 -7.25 -18.21 2.21
CA LYS A 72 -6.59 -19.01 3.26
C LYS A 72 -5.23 -18.44 3.68
N GLY A 73 -4.67 -17.51 2.92
CA GLY A 73 -3.31 -16.98 3.14
C GLY A 73 -2.19 -17.90 2.63
N GLU A 74 -2.51 -18.90 1.80
CA GLU A 74 -1.54 -19.83 1.23
C GLU A 74 -0.98 -19.28 -0.09
N TYR A 75 -0.01 -18.36 -0.01
CA TYR A 75 0.54 -17.68 -1.19
C TYR A 75 1.24 -18.58 -2.19
N GLY A 76 1.95 -19.61 -1.72
CA GLY A 76 2.60 -20.58 -2.60
C GLY A 76 1.58 -21.32 -3.46
N ALA A 77 0.54 -21.88 -2.82
CA ALA A 77 -0.54 -22.56 -3.52
C ALA A 77 -1.34 -21.62 -4.44
N CYS A 78 -1.59 -20.38 -4.00
CA CYS A 78 -2.22 -19.35 -4.83
C CYS A 78 -1.40 -19.09 -6.10
N ARG A 79 -0.09 -18.87 -5.95
CA ARG A 79 0.85 -18.68 -7.07
C ARG A 79 0.78 -19.83 -8.06
N ASP A 80 0.95 -21.05 -7.58
CA ASP A 80 0.97 -22.26 -8.42
C ASP A 80 -0.36 -22.41 -9.18
N SER A 81 -1.49 -22.18 -8.51
CA SER A 81 -2.82 -22.21 -9.12
C SER A 81 -2.99 -21.14 -10.21
N VAL A 82 -2.48 -19.92 -10.03
CA VAL A 82 -2.52 -18.87 -11.06
C VAL A 82 -1.58 -19.19 -12.23
N GLU A 83 -0.37 -19.69 -11.96
CA GLU A 83 0.57 -20.11 -13.02
C GLU A 83 -0.03 -21.24 -13.87
N LEU A 84 -0.72 -22.21 -13.24
CA LEU A 84 -1.48 -23.25 -13.94
C LEU A 84 -2.62 -22.66 -14.78
N ALA A 85 -3.39 -21.70 -14.25
CA ALA A 85 -4.43 -21.03 -15.02
C ALA A 85 -3.86 -20.32 -16.26
N LEU A 86 -2.75 -19.60 -16.11
CA LEU A 86 -2.06 -18.93 -17.22
C LEU A 86 -1.49 -19.93 -18.24
N SER A 87 -1.03 -21.10 -17.79
CA SER A 87 -0.54 -22.16 -18.68
C SER A 87 -1.64 -22.70 -19.60
N VAL A 88 -2.88 -22.83 -19.10
CA VAL A 88 -4.05 -23.29 -19.86
C VAL A 88 -4.40 -22.34 -21.00
N ILE A 89 -4.12 -21.04 -20.85
CA ILE A 89 -4.30 -20.02 -21.89
C ILE A 89 -3.06 -19.81 -22.78
N ASN A 90 -2.13 -20.77 -22.77
CA ASN A 90 -0.86 -20.73 -23.51
C ASN A 90 0.03 -19.54 -23.13
N ARG A 91 -0.01 -19.13 -21.85
CA ARG A 91 0.83 -18.07 -21.30
C ARG A 91 1.61 -18.54 -20.07
N PRO A 92 2.47 -19.56 -20.21
CA PRO A 92 3.31 -19.98 -19.10
C PRO A 92 4.21 -18.82 -18.65
N VAL A 93 4.43 -18.74 -17.34
CA VAL A 93 5.33 -17.77 -16.75
C VAL A 93 6.77 -18.15 -17.12
N PRO A 94 7.63 -17.19 -17.50
CA PRO A 94 9.00 -17.51 -17.90
C PRO A 94 9.79 -18.10 -16.73
N THR A 95 10.36 -19.29 -16.96
CA THR A 95 11.20 -20.01 -16.00
C THR A 95 12.70 -19.76 -16.21
N SER A 96 13.10 -19.32 -17.41
CA SER A 96 14.49 -19.03 -17.79
C SER A 96 14.74 -17.52 -17.80
N SER A 97 15.94 -17.09 -17.42
CA SER A 97 16.34 -15.67 -17.48
C SER A 97 16.26 -15.10 -18.90
N PHE A 98 16.55 -15.91 -19.93
CA PHE A 98 16.45 -15.48 -21.32
C PHE A 98 15.00 -15.30 -21.76
N SER A 99 14.12 -16.25 -21.42
CA SER A 99 12.69 -16.13 -21.75
C SER A 99 12.04 -14.99 -20.97
N LEU A 100 12.51 -14.73 -19.73
CA LEU A 100 12.10 -13.58 -18.95
C LEU A 100 12.55 -12.26 -19.59
N ALA A 101 13.82 -12.14 -19.98
CA ALA A 101 14.34 -10.94 -20.63
C ALA A 101 13.59 -10.65 -21.94
N LEU A 102 13.41 -11.66 -22.79
CA LEU A 102 12.69 -11.51 -24.05
C LEU A 102 11.20 -11.20 -23.82
N GLY A 103 10.56 -11.87 -22.85
CA GLY A 103 9.17 -11.61 -22.47
C GLY A 103 8.97 -10.21 -21.91
N LEU A 104 9.90 -9.73 -21.08
CA LEU A 104 9.88 -8.38 -20.52
C LEU A 104 10.11 -7.32 -21.61
N LEU A 105 11.06 -7.56 -22.52
CA LEU A 105 11.28 -6.69 -23.68
C LEU A 105 10.01 -6.59 -24.53
N TRP A 106 9.37 -7.73 -24.82
CA TRP A 106 8.12 -7.77 -25.58
C TRP A 106 6.98 -7.04 -24.86
N ALA A 107 6.79 -7.29 -23.55
CA ALA A 107 5.77 -6.65 -22.75
C ALA A 107 6.00 -5.13 -22.65
N SER A 108 7.25 -4.70 -22.48
CA SER A 108 7.62 -3.29 -22.41
C SER A 108 7.43 -2.59 -23.75
N LEU A 109 7.85 -3.22 -24.85
CA LEU A 109 7.62 -2.70 -26.20
C LEU A 109 6.13 -2.54 -26.48
N SER A 110 5.34 -3.56 -26.15
CA SER A 110 3.87 -3.52 -26.26
C SER A 110 3.30 -2.37 -25.43
N HIS A 111 3.78 -2.19 -24.21
CA HIS A 111 3.36 -1.10 -23.34
C HIS A 111 3.61 0.27 -23.96
N LEU A 112 4.82 0.50 -24.48
CA LEU A 112 5.19 1.75 -25.16
C LEU A 112 4.29 2.02 -26.36
N ILE A 113 4.03 0.99 -27.18
CA ILE A 113 3.11 1.08 -28.34
C ILE A 113 1.69 1.49 -27.91
N PHE A 114 1.17 0.92 -26.80
CA PHE A 114 -0.13 1.29 -26.25
C PHE A 114 -0.16 2.72 -25.69
N GLN A 115 0.93 3.17 -25.04
CA GLN A 115 1.01 4.51 -24.45
C GLN A 115 1.06 5.63 -25.50
N VAL A 116 1.72 5.40 -26.64
CA VAL A 116 1.77 6.35 -27.77
C VAL A 116 0.44 6.39 -28.54
N GLY A 117 -0.55 5.55 -28.20
CA GLY A 117 -1.87 5.53 -28.81
C GLY A 117 -1.95 4.72 -30.12
N LEU A 118 -0.80 4.29 -30.66
CA LEU A 118 -0.73 3.41 -31.84
C LEU A 118 -1.35 2.04 -31.56
N GLY A 119 -1.15 1.50 -30.35
CA GLY A 119 -1.82 0.28 -29.92
C GLY A 119 -3.35 0.44 -29.88
N LYS A 120 -3.85 1.59 -29.41
CA LYS A 120 -5.28 1.91 -29.36
C LYS A 120 -5.89 2.04 -30.75
N LEU A 121 -5.16 2.68 -31.67
CA LEU A 121 -5.53 2.74 -33.08
C LEU A 121 -5.58 1.34 -33.71
N GLY A 122 -4.62 0.47 -33.40
CA GLY A 122 -4.63 -0.92 -33.85
C GLY A 122 -5.84 -1.70 -33.36
N VAL A 123 -6.24 -1.54 -32.09
CA VAL A 123 -7.48 -2.14 -31.55
C VAL A 123 -8.70 -1.63 -32.31
N TYR A 124 -8.76 -0.32 -32.52
CA TYR A 124 -9.86 0.33 -33.21
C TYR A 124 -9.98 -0.16 -34.67
N LEU A 125 -8.87 -0.17 -35.41
CA LEU A 125 -8.80 -0.69 -36.77
C LEU A 125 -9.16 -2.17 -36.84
N ALA A 126 -8.71 -2.97 -35.88
CA ALA A 126 -9.09 -4.38 -35.79
C ALA A 126 -10.60 -4.57 -35.58
N SER A 127 -11.21 -3.79 -34.69
CA SER A 127 -12.65 -3.85 -34.47
C SER A 127 -13.46 -3.38 -35.69
N LEU A 128 -12.96 -2.39 -36.44
CA LEU A 128 -13.53 -1.97 -37.71
C LEU A 128 -13.37 -3.03 -38.79
N LEU A 129 -12.19 -3.65 -38.92
CA LEU A 129 -11.97 -4.73 -39.88
C LEU A 129 -12.84 -5.95 -39.56
N GLU A 130 -13.00 -6.31 -38.29
CA GLU A 130 -13.91 -7.40 -37.87
C GLU A 130 -15.37 -7.12 -38.22
N SER A 131 -15.78 -5.84 -38.18
CA SER A 131 -17.13 -5.44 -38.60
C SER A 131 -17.34 -5.47 -40.12
N LYS A 132 -16.27 -5.40 -40.92
CA LYS A 132 -16.33 -5.24 -42.38
C LYS A 132 -15.85 -6.44 -43.18
N ILE A 133 -14.92 -7.23 -42.63
CA ILE A 133 -14.34 -8.40 -43.27
C ILE A 133 -14.69 -9.60 -42.39
N PRO A 134 -15.66 -10.45 -42.79
CA PRO A 134 -15.88 -11.74 -42.15
C PRO A 134 -14.69 -12.64 -42.47
N VAL A 135 -13.57 -12.48 -41.75
CA VAL A 135 -12.40 -13.33 -41.90
C VAL A 135 -12.72 -14.68 -41.27
N GLY A 136 -13.13 -15.62 -42.12
CA GLY A 136 -13.09 -17.06 -41.88
C GLY A 136 -14.26 -17.65 -41.09
N GLY A 137 -15.27 -18.16 -41.81
CA GLY A 137 -15.99 -19.41 -41.49
C GLY A 137 -16.71 -19.56 -40.14
N ALA A 138 -16.69 -18.57 -39.25
CA ALA A 138 -17.56 -18.54 -38.09
C ALA A 138 -18.96 -18.13 -38.58
N SER A 139 -19.71 -19.14 -39.00
CA SER A 139 -21.12 -19.07 -39.34
C SER A 139 -21.86 -18.06 -38.45
N ALA A 140 -22.77 -17.32 -39.06
CA ALA A 140 -23.83 -16.55 -38.40
C ALA A 140 -24.82 -17.48 -37.66
N ALA A 141 -24.30 -18.44 -36.90
CA ALA A 141 -25.00 -19.34 -36.01
C ALA A 141 -24.77 -18.88 -34.57
N GLY A 142 -25.67 -18.00 -34.12
CA GLY A 142 -25.87 -17.71 -32.71
C GLY A 142 -24.84 -16.75 -32.11
N LYS A 143 -25.28 -15.52 -31.88
CA LYS A 143 -24.89 -14.74 -30.69
C LYS A 143 -25.25 -15.54 -29.43
N LYS A 144 -24.55 -16.63 -29.14
CA LYS A 144 -24.50 -17.16 -27.78
C LYS A 144 -23.37 -16.40 -27.12
N HIS A 145 -23.76 -15.50 -26.21
CA HIS A 145 -22.90 -14.88 -25.21
C HIS A 145 -22.30 -15.96 -24.29
N GLY A 146 -21.48 -16.85 -24.85
CA GLY A 146 -20.65 -17.75 -24.10
C GLY A 146 -19.54 -16.94 -23.46
N PHE A 147 -19.35 -17.13 -22.16
CA PHE A 147 -18.30 -16.53 -21.35
C PHE A 147 -16.93 -16.98 -21.89
N ARG A 148 -16.33 -16.16 -22.77
CA ARG A 148 -14.97 -16.32 -23.30
C ARG A 148 -13.99 -15.76 -22.31
N VAL A 149 -12.82 -16.40 -22.13
CA VAL A 149 -11.77 -15.82 -21.30
C VAL A 149 -11.41 -14.46 -21.87
N THR A 150 -11.68 -13.41 -21.09
CA THR A 150 -11.53 -12.03 -21.54
C THR A 150 -10.12 -11.50 -21.26
N SER A 151 -9.67 -10.51 -22.02
CA SER A 151 -8.44 -9.78 -21.70
C SER A 151 -8.49 -9.19 -20.28
N SER A 152 -9.68 -8.79 -19.81
CA SER A 152 -9.87 -8.37 -18.42
C SER A 152 -9.57 -9.45 -17.38
N GLU A 153 -9.94 -10.70 -17.63
CA GLU A 153 -9.64 -11.82 -16.72
C GLU A 153 -8.16 -12.17 -16.73
N VAL A 154 -7.52 -12.13 -17.91
CA VAL A 154 -6.07 -12.32 -18.04
C VAL A 154 -5.32 -11.20 -17.31
N ALA A 155 -5.79 -9.96 -17.40
CA ALA A 155 -5.22 -8.84 -16.64
C ALA A 155 -5.30 -9.06 -15.13
N GLN A 156 -6.44 -9.55 -14.64
CA GLN A 156 -6.61 -9.88 -13.22
C GLN A 156 -5.72 -11.05 -12.78
N ALA A 157 -5.55 -12.07 -13.62
CA ALA A 157 -4.64 -13.18 -13.32
C ALA A 157 -3.18 -12.73 -13.19
N TYR A 158 -2.69 -11.93 -14.13
CA TYR A 158 -1.35 -11.34 -14.02
C TYR A 158 -1.23 -10.37 -12.84
N HIS A 159 -2.28 -9.60 -12.54
CA HIS A 159 -2.27 -8.67 -11.41
C HIS A 159 -2.21 -9.41 -10.07
N LEU A 160 -3.02 -10.45 -9.88
CA LEU A 160 -3.00 -11.28 -8.68
C LEU A 160 -1.64 -11.96 -8.51
N LEU A 161 -1.10 -12.54 -9.59
CA LEU A 161 0.22 -13.17 -9.54
C LEU A 161 1.33 -12.16 -9.22
N HIS A 162 1.24 -10.94 -9.77
CA HIS A 162 2.14 -9.84 -9.43
C HIS A 162 2.05 -9.45 -7.96
N GLN A 163 0.84 -9.32 -7.42
CA GLN A 163 0.61 -8.98 -6.01
C GLN A 163 1.17 -10.07 -5.08
N VAL A 164 0.93 -11.34 -5.39
CA VAL A 164 1.50 -12.47 -4.63
C VAL A 164 3.04 -12.51 -4.74
N ASN A 165 3.60 -12.25 -5.92
CA ASN A 165 5.05 -12.21 -6.11
C ASN A 165 5.72 -11.09 -5.31
N MET A 166 5.08 -9.92 -5.24
CA MET A 166 5.57 -8.78 -4.46
C MET A 166 5.48 -8.97 -2.94
N THR A 167 4.93 -10.08 -2.45
CA THR A 167 4.51 -10.20 -1.04
C THR A 167 4.90 -11.52 -0.39
N ALA A 168 5.23 -12.54 -1.19
CA ALA A 168 5.67 -13.83 -0.70
C ALA A 168 7.09 -13.75 -0.06
N PRO A 169 7.22 -13.93 1.27
CA PRO A 169 8.50 -13.87 1.97
C PRO A 169 9.45 -14.97 1.49
N GLY A 170 10.74 -14.67 1.37
CA GLY A 170 11.79 -15.64 1.02
C GLY A 170 11.93 -15.93 -0.48
N THR A 171 11.05 -15.42 -1.34
CA THR A 171 11.39 -15.30 -2.77
C THR A 171 12.19 -14.02 -2.93
N GLY A 172 13.48 -14.09 -3.30
CA GLY A 172 14.33 -12.92 -3.58
C GLY A 172 13.87 -12.12 -4.82
N SER A 173 12.57 -11.85 -4.94
CA SER A 173 11.84 -11.54 -6.16
C SER A 173 11.36 -10.09 -6.25
N HIS A 174 11.41 -9.32 -5.16
CA HIS A 174 11.05 -7.89 -5.17
C HIS A 174 11.91 -7.08 -6.16
N LEU A 175 13.17 -7.51 -6.36
CA LEU A 175 14.15 -6.96 -7.30
C LEU A 175 14.16 -7.69 -8.66
N SER A 176 13.28 -8.67 -8.86
CA SER A 176 13.33 -9.53 -10.05
C SER A 176 12.61 -8.90 -11.25
N GLY A 177 13.19 -9.07 -12.44
CA GLY A 177 12.52 -8.73 -13.71
C GLY A 177 11.19 -9.47 -13.91
N LEU A 178 10.91 -10.52 -13.13
CA LEU A 178 9.64 -11.24 -13.11
C LEU A 178 8.50 -10.36 -12.58
N GLY A 179 8.71 -9.63 -11.48
CA GLY A 179 7.71 -8.70 -10.95
C GLY A 179 7.31 -7.65 -11.99
N LEU A 180 8.30 -7.02 -12.64
CA LEU A 180 8.08 -6.09 -13.75
C LEU A 180 7.34 -6.75 -14.91
N TYR A 181 7.74 -7.95 -15.32
CA TYR A 181 7.11 -8.68 -16.41
C TYR A 181 5.61 -8.90 -16.13
N LEU A 182 5.27 -9.37 -14.92
CA LEU A 182 3.89 -9.61 -14.53
C LEU A 182 3.08 -8.31 -14.49
N ALA A 183 3.64 -7.24 -13.89
CA ALA A 183 2.98 -5.95 -13.77
C ALA A 183 2.70 -5.29 -15.13
N VAL A 184 3.68 -5.32 -16.05
CA VAL A 184 3.53 -4.74 -17.40
C VAL A 184 2.52 -5.54 -18.21
N ASN A 185 2.51 -6.88 -18.13
CA ASN A 185 1.51 -7.70 -18.80
C ASN A 185 0.09 -7.43 -18.26
N ALA A 186 -0.09 -7.36 -16.93
CA ALA A 186 -1.37 -7.01 -16.32
C ALA A 186 -1.90 -5.69 -16.88
N LEU A 187 -1.04 -4.66 -16.96
CA LEU A 187 -1.42 -3.35 -17.47
C LEU A 187 -1.71 -3.37 -18.98
N ASN A 188 -0.93 -4.08 -19.79
CA ASN A 188 -1.17 -4.18 -21.23
C ASN A 188 -2.53 -4.82 -21.54
N PHE A 189 -2.91 -5.87 -20.81
CA PHE A 189 -4.24 -6.49 -20.97
C PHE A 189 -5.37 -5.60 -20.45
N ALA A 190 -5.14 -4.87 -19.35
CA ALA A 190 -6.11 -3.90 -18.85
C ALA A 190 -6.35 -2.76 -19.85
N GLU A 191 -5.30 -2.22 -20.47
CA GLU A 191 -5.41 -1.18 -21.50
C GLU A 191 -6.03 -1.70 -22.81
N ALA A 192 -5.75 -2.96 -23.19
CA ALA A 192 -6.37 -3.59 -24.35
C ALA A 192 -7.89 -3.71 -24.23
N ASP A 193 -8.40 -3.97 -23.02
CA ASP A 193 -9.85 -4.10 -22.76
C ASP A 193 -10.51 -2.78 -22.32
N ARG A 194 -9.72 -1.72 -22.14
CA ARG A 194 -10.18 -0.39 -21.76
C ARG A 194 -11.34 0.17 -22.60
N PRO A 195 -11.37 0.08 -23.95
CA PRO A 195 -12.50 0.58 -24.73
C PRO A 195 -13.82 -0.16 -24.45
N LYS A 196 -13.75 -1.42 -23.97
CA LYS A 196 -14.94 -2.23 -23.66
C LYS A 196 -15.44 -2.03 -22.22
N LYS A 197 -14.72 -1.25 -21.39
CA LYS A 197 -15.06 -0.94 -19.99
C LYS A 197 -15.41 -2.18 -19.14
N ARG A 198 -14.75 -3.32 -19.38
CA ARG A 198 -14.99 -4.58 -18.65
C ARG A 198 -14.34 -4.59 -17.26
N LEU A 199 -13.23 -3.88 -17.11
CA LEU A 199 -12.57 -3.70 -15.81
C LEU A 199 -13.08 -2.42 -15.13
N PRO A 200 -13.40 -2.48 -13.82
CA PRO A 200 -13.68 -1.29 -13.04
C PRO A 200 -12.50 -0.31 -13.04
N GLY A 201 -12.77 0.99 -13.07
CA GLY A 201 -11.75 2.03 -12.98
C GLY A 201 -10.81 1.89 -11.77
N PRO A 202 -11.32 1.55 -10.56
CA PRO A 202 -10.48 1.31 -9.39
C PRO A 202 -9.43 0.22 -9.60
N VAL A 203 -9.81 -0.91 -10.20
CA VAL A 203 -8.89 -2.02 -10.48
C VAL A 203 -7.78 -1.58 -11.45
N VAL A 204 -8.13 -0.81 -12.48
CA VAL A 204 -7.12 -0.29 -13.42
C VAL A 204 -6.16 0.68 -12.72
N SER A 205 -6.68 1.57 -11.87
CA SER A 205 -5.82 2.48 -11.11
C SER A 205 -4.92 1.76 -10.11
N GLU A 206 -5.40 0.66 -9.53
CA GLU A 206 -4.62 -0.23 -8.67
C GLU A 206 -3.47 -0.87 -9.44
N ILE A 207 -3.74 -1.42 -10.64
CA ILE A 207 -2.71 -1.98 -11.53
C ILE A 207 -1.63 -0.93 -11.85
N TYR A 208 -2.02 0.31 -12.15
CA TYR A 208 -1.08 1.42 -12.37
C TYR A 208 -0.22 1.70 -11.12
N CYS A 209 -0.83 1.81 -9.94
CA CYS A 209 -0.10 2.07 -8.70
C CYS A 209 0.86 0.92 -8.37
N SER A 210 0.43 -0.34 -8.50
CA SER A 210 1.29 -1.50 -8.27
C SER A 210 2.46 -1.57 -9.26
N LEU A 211 2.26 -1.25 -10.53
CA LEU A 211 3.36 -1.15 -11.50
C LEU A 211 4.32 -0.01 -11.15
N GLY A 212 3.81 1.12 -10.65
CA GLY A 212 4.64 2.22 -10.15
C GLY A 212 5.58 1.78 -9.04
N LEU A 213 5.06 1.08 -8.03
CA LEU A 213 5.85 0.53 -6.93
C LEU A 213 6.86 -0.54 -7.39
N GLN A 214 6.45 -1.45 -8.26
CA GLN A 214 7.38 -2.44 -8.81
C GLN A 214 8.49 -1.76 -9.62
N SER A 215 8.15 -0.73 -10.41
CA SER A 215 9.13 0.02 -11.20
C SER A 215 10.12 0.76 -10.33
N SER A 216 9.69 1.32 -9.19
CA SER A 216 10.62 1.98 -8.27
C SER A 216 11.61 1.00 -7.63
N LEU A 217 11.15 -0.18 -7.25
CA LEU A 217 12.01 -1.24 -6.70
C LEU A 217 12.99 -1.82 -7.73
N SER A 218 12.57 -1.88 -9.00
CA SER A 218 13.34 -2.56 -10.05
C SER A 218 14.30 -1.63 -10.81
N LEU A 219 14.05 -0.32 -10.78
CA LEU A 219 14.80 0.70 -11.54
C LEU A 219 15.31 1.79 -10.57
N PRO A 220 16.37 1.55 -9.80
CA PRO A 220 16.81 2.46 -8.74
C PRO A 220 17.14 3.88 -9.25
N HIS A 221 17.69 4.00 -10.46
CA HIS A 221 18.03 5.29 -11.07
C HIS A 221 16.83 6.08 -11.60
N LEU A 222 15.70 5.41 -11.85
CA LEU A 222 14.48 6.02 -12.40
C LEU A 222 13.29 5.86 -11.44
N SER A 223 13.55 5.52 -10.18
CA SER A 223 12.53 5.05 -9.26
C SER A 223 11.46 6.10 -9.01
N SER A 224 11.88 7.32 -8.67
CA SER A 224 11.01 8.47 -8.44
C SER A 224 10.23 8.87 -9.70
N LEU A 225 10.88 8.87 -10.87
CA LEU A 225 10.24 9.23 -12.15
C LEU A 225 9.21 8.19 -12.58
N ALA A 226 9.54 6.91 -12.50
CA ALA A 226 8.65 5.82 -12.86
C ALA A 226 7.43 5.78 -11.92
N LEU A 227 7.67 5.86 -10.62
CA LEU A 227 6.61 5.92 -9.61
C LEU A 227 5.71 7.14 -9.83
N TRP A 228 6.29 8.32 -10.02
CA TRP A 228 5.54 9.54 -10.32
C TRP A 228 4.69 9.40 -11.58
N TYR A 229 5.25 8.88 -12.68
CA TYR A 229 4.54 8.72 -13.95
C TYR A 229 3.32 7.81 -13.81
N TYR A 230 3.48 6.65 -13.16
CA TYR A 230 2.39 5.69 -13.01
C TYR A 230 1.35 6.13 -11.97
N LEU A 231 1.74 6.83 -10.90
CA LEU A 231 0.81 7.50 -9.99
C LEU A 231 0.04 8.64 -10.66
N PHE A 232 0.67 9.36 -11.59
CA PHE A 232 -0.03 10.36 -12.39
C PHE A 232 -1.05 9.69 -13.32
N ARG A 233 -0.64 8.62 -14.02
CA ARG A 233 -1.51 7.86 -14.94
C ARG A 233 -2.68 7.19 -14.24
N SER A 234 -2.51 6.68 -13.02
CA SER A 234 -3.61 6.07 -12.24
C SER A 234 -4.75 7.06 -11.98
N ARG A 235 -4.44 8.36 -11.97
CA ARG A 235 -5.37 9.48 -11.70
C ARG A 235 -6.02 10.07 -12.95
N ASN A 236 -5.60 9.69 -14.15
CA ASN A 236 -6.13 10.29 -15.40
C ASN A 236 -7.63 10.02 -15.62
N ASN A 237 -8.25 9.10 -14.88
CA ASN A 237 -9.70 8.88 -14.90
C ASN A 237 -10.46 9.67 -13.82
N GLY A 238 -9.77 10.55 -13.09
CA GLY A 238 -10.28 11.32 -11.96
C GLY A 238 -9.92 10.71 -10.60
N PRO A 239 -9.77 11.52 -9.55
CA PRO A 239 -9.45 11.05 -8.20
C PRO A 239 -10.53 10.15 -7.59
N SER A 240 -11.78 10.26 -8.08
CA SER A 240 -12.92 9.42 -7.67
C SER A 240 -12.80 7.96 -8.13
N GLN A 241 -11.94 7.68 -9.10
CA GLN A 241 -11.71 6.33 -9.61
C GLN A 241 -10.59 5.60 -8.87
N LEU A 242 -9.89 6.25 -7.93
CA LEU A 242 -8.91 5.55 -7.08
C LEU A 242 -9.63 4.73 -5.99
N PRO A 243 -9.17 3.51 -5.69
CA PRO A 243 -9.55 2.79 -4.48
C PRO A 243 -9.40 3.69 -3.25
N ALA A 244 -10.33 3.55 -2.30
CA ALA A 244 -10.36 4.38 -1.09
C ALA A 244 -9.00 4.39 -0.38
N GLN A 245 -8.40 3.21 -0.22
CA GLN A 245 -7.07 3.01 0.38
C GLN A 245 -5.91 3.71 -0.35
N LEU A 246 -6.09 4.21 -1.57
CA LEU A 246 -5.04 4.89 -2.35
C LEU A 246 -5.26 6.39 -2.45
N LYS A 247 -6.36 6.92 -1.93
CA LYS A 247 -6.64 8.36 -2.01
C LYS A 247 -5.56 9.20 -1.33
N TRP A 248 -4.96 8.70 -0.26
CA TRP A 248 -3.86 9.37 0.46
C TRP A 248 -2.65 9.64 -0.44
N THR A 249 -2.40 8.81 -1.47
CA THR A 249 -1.31 9.00 -2.44
C THR A 249 -1.47 10.27 -3.28
N THR A 250 -2.66 10.88 -3.30
CA THR A 250 -2.92 12.14 -4.00
C THR A 250 -2.54 13.36 -3.18
N THR A 251 -2.45 13.22 -1.85
CA THR A 251 -2.05 14.29 -0.94
C THR A 251 -0.57 14.65 -1.13
N PRO A 252 -0.17 15.91 -0.91
CA PRO A 252 1.25 16.29 -0.99
C PRO A 252 2.15 15.44 -0.09
N ARG A 253 1.68 15.15 1.13
CA ARG A 253 2.38 14.33 2.12
C ARG A 253 2.55 12.89 1.65
N GLY A 254 1.47 12.27 1.16
CA GLY A 254 1.52 10.92 0.61
C GLY A 254 2.44 10.78 -0.60
N LYS A 255 2.48 11.78 -1.49
CA LYS A 255 3.42 11.79 -2.62
C LYS A 255 4.86 11.86 -2.18
N SER A 256 5.17 12.75 -1.23
CA SER A 256 6.53 12.87 -0.67
C SER A 256 6.98 11.55 -0.04
N PHE A 257 6.12 10.94 0.78
CA PHE A 257 6.37 9.64 1.39
C PHE A 257 6.71 8.55 0.36
N LEU A 258 5.92 8.44 -0.71
CA LEU A 258 6.13 7.45 -1.77
C LEU A 258 7.43 7.68 -2.54
N LEU A 259 7.73 8.92 -2.90
CA LEU A 259 8.92 9.28 -3.68
C LEU A 259 10.22 9.15 -2.88
N ASN A 260 10.14 9.29 -1.56
CA ASN A 260 11.30 9.14 -0.66
C ASN A 260 11.68 7.67 -0.39
N GLY A 261 10.90 6.69 -0.87
CA GLY A 261 11.24 5.26 -0.75
C GLY A 261 11.17 4.68 0.67
N ARG A 262 10.67 5.42 1.67
CA ARG A 262 10.63 4.98 3.08
C ARG A 262 9.78 3.72 3.32
N TRP A 263 8.92 3.38 2.37
CA TRP A 263 8.05 2.20 2.41
C TRP A 263 8.75 0.91 1.96
N GLU A 264 9.92 0.97 1.33
CA GLU A 264 10.60 -0.19 0.74
C GLU A 264 11.04 -1.22 1.81
N ALA A 265 11.46 -0.74 2.98
CA ALA A 265 11.82 -1.59 4.12
C ALA A 265 10.62 -2.41 4.63
N GLU A 266 9.44 -1.79 4.71
CA GLU A 266 8.23 -2.47 5.18
C GLU A 266 7.75 -3.54 4.18
N VAL A 267 7.90 -3.28 2.88
CA VAL A 267 7.56 -4.25 1.82
C VAL A 267 8.55 -5.42 1.77
N SER A 268 9.82 -5.21 2.17
CA SER A 268 10.88 -6.22 2.09
C SER A 268 11.08 -7.03 3.37
N LEU A 269 10.85 -6.47 4.56
CA LEU A 269 11.14 -7.13 5.84
C LEU A 269 9.95 -7.81 6.51
N GLY A 270 8.71 -7.62 6.05
CA GLY A 270 7.53 -8.24 6.68
C GLY A 270 7.54 -8.05 8.20
N SER A 271 7.29 -6.82 8.66
CA SER A 271 7.41 -6.45 10.08
C SER A 271 6.67 -7.45 11.00
N ARG A 272 7.37 -7.87 12.06
CA ARG A 272 6.97 -9.01 12.92
C ARG A 272 5.74 -8.71 13.79
N LEU A 273 5.50 -7.46 14.14
CA LEU A 273 4.38 -7.03 15.02
C LEU A 273 3.03 -6.87 14.33
N TYR A 274 3.06 -7.07 13.03
CA TYR A 274 2.20 -6.39 12.10
C TYR A 274 1.80 -7.39 11.01
N GLN A 275 1.69 -8.66 11.40
CA GLN A 275 1.35 -9.76 10.51
C GLN A 275 -0.11 -9.67 10.09
N GLY A 276 -0.35 -9.03 8.95
CA GLY A 276 -1.48 -9.32 8.09
C GLY A 276 -1.01 -10.06 6.83
N PRO A 277 -1.90 -10.66 6.04
CA PRO A 277 -1.58 -11.31 4.81
C PRO A 277 -0.99 -10.24 3.91
N ALA A 278 0.32 -10.38 3.75
CA ALA A 278 1.15 -9.52 2.96
C ALA A 278 0.66 -9.39 1.51
N ALA A 279 -0.27 -10.24 1.06
CA ALA A 279 -0.70 -10.52 -0.31
C ALA A 279 -0.89 -9.32 -1.26
N LEU A 280 -1.10 -8.11 -0.76
CA LEU A 280 -1.44 -6.94 -1.55
C LEU A 280 -0.46 -5.78 -1.23
N PRO A 281 0.51 -5.49 -2.12
CA PRO A 281 1.63 -4.56 -1.85
C PRO A 281 1.19 -3.17 -1.40
N LEU A 282 0.07 -2.70 -1.94
CA LEU A 282 -0.46 -1.37 -1.67
C LEU A 282 -0.96 -1.20 -0.24
N TYR A 283 -1.39 -2.29 0.40
CA TYR A 283 -1.80 -2.25 1.81
C TYR A 283 -0.58 -2.20 2.72
N SER A 284 0.49 -2.91 2.38
CA SER A 284 1.78 -2.79 3.09
C SER A 284 2.34 -1.37 2.99
N VAL A 285 2.24 -0.73 1.83
CA VAL A 285 2.65 0.67 1.67
C VAL A 285 1.74 1.64 2.43
N THR A 286 0.42 1.42 2.42
CA THR A 286 -0.53 2.23 3.21
C THR A 286 -0.29 2.08 4.70
N ARG A 287 0.04 0.87 5.15
CA ARG A 287 0.44 0.57 6.52
C ARG A 287 1.71 1.32 6.93
N ALA A 288 2.75 1.28 6.09
CA ALA A 288 3.99 2.01 6.31
C ALA A 288 3.73 3.52 6.46
N PHE A 289 2.86 4.06 5.60
CA PHE A 289 2.44 5.47 5.68
C PHE A 289 1.74 5.77 7.02
N CYS A 290 0.77 4.95 7.43
CA CYS A 290 0.10 5.11 8.73
C CYS A 290 1.08 5.05 9.92
N LYS A 291 2.08 4.16 9.87
CA LYS A 291 3.09 4.01 10.92
C LYS A 291 3.96 5.26 11.06
N GLU A 292 4.37 5.85 9.94
CA GLU A 292 5.10 7.12 9.95
C GLU A 292 4.24 8.25 10.53
N LEU A 293 2.97 8.34 10.10
CA LEU A 293 2.04 9.32 10.65
C LEU A 293 1.82 9.14 12.16
N LEU A 294 1.74 7.89 12.64
CA LEU A 294 1.62 7.58 14.07
C LEU A 294 2.84 8.10 14.83
N CYS A 295 4.06 7.75 14.39
CA CYS A 295 5.28 8.18 15.08
C CYS A 295 5.37 9.70 15.14
N GLU A 296 5.10 10.41 14.04
CA GLU A 296 5.10 11.87 14.04
C GLU A 296 4.03 12.46 14.97
N SER A 297 2.85 11.85 15.02
CA SER A 297 1.76 12.31 15.91
C SER A 297 2.13 12.10 17.39
N PHE A 298 2.71 10.95 17.73
CA PHE A 298 3.18 10.67 19.10
C PHE A 298 4.37 11.53 19.50
N ASN A 299 5.33 11.75 18.61
CA ASN A 299 6.44 12.68 18.85
C ASN A 299 5.91 14.09 19.15
N THR A 300 4.94 14.58 18.37
CA THR A 300 4.33 15.89 18.59
C THR A 300 3.53 15.95 19.90
N LEU A 301 2.89 14.85 20.30
CA LEU A 301 2.09 14.78 21.51
C LEU A 301 2.92 14.69 22.79
N LEU A 302 4.00 13.91 22.77
CA LEU A 302 4.76 13.51 23.97
C LEU A 302 6.04 14.33 24.19
N LEU A 303 6.71 14.76 23.11
CA LEU A 303 7.98 15.43 23.23
C LEU A 303 7.80 16.95 23.33
N PRO A 304 8.61 17.64 24.15
CA PRO A 304 8.59 19.09 24.20
C PRO A 304 8.98 19.67 22.82
N PRO A 305 8.41 20.83 22.45
CA PRO A 305 8.71 21.45 21.17
C PRO A 305 10.20 21.81 21.10
N VAL A 306 10.85 21.39 20.01
CA VAL A 306 12.23 21.81 19.72
C VAL A 306 12.26 23.33 19.53
N PRO A 307 13.14 24.08 20.21
CA PRO A 307 13.23 25.53 20.03
C PRO A 307 13.58 25.86 18.57
N PRO A 308 12.80 26.74 17.90
CA PRO A 308 12.94 26.96 16.47
C PRO A 308 14.22 27.71 16.09
N SER A 309 14.85 27.31 14.97
CA SER A 309 15.74 28.17 14.18
C SER A 309 14.99 29.02 13.13
N SER A 310 13.66 28.89 13.02
CA SER A 310 12.78 29.65 12.10
C SER A 310 11.31 29.62 12.58
N PRO A 311 10.44 30.60 12.22
CA PRO A 311 9.19 30.87 12.92
C PRO A 311 8.18 29.69 12.83
N PRO A 312 7.31 29.51 13.84
CA PRO A 312 6.62 28.25 14.07
C PRO A 312 5.29 28.17 13.31
N THR A 313 5.15 27.16 12.46
CA THR A 313 3.85 26.52 12.19
C THR A 313 3.81 25.26 13.03
N GLN A 314 3.70 25.41 14.36
CA GLN A 314 3.53 24.27 15.24
C GLN A 314 2.10 23.74 15.10
N PRO A 315 1.91 22.43 14.87
CA PRO A 315 0.58 21.84 14.93
C PRO A 315 0.05 21.94 16.37
N SER A 316 -1.13 22.51 16.54
CA SER A 316 -1.83 22.51 17.83
C SER A 316 -2.15 21.07 18.27
N THR A 317 -2.43 20.87 19.56
CA THR A 317 -2.97 19.60 20.08
C THR A 317 -4.19 19.12 19.27
N ASP A 318 -5.01 20.05 18.80
CA ASP A 318 -6.12 19.78 17.88
C ASP A 318 -5.66 19.20 16.54
N ALA A 319 -4.61 19.76 15.94
CA ALA A 319 -4.07 19.24 14.67
C ALA A 319 -3.52 17.81 14.84
N THR A 320 -2.90 17.50 15.98
CA THR A 320 -2.43 16.15 16.31
C THR A 320 -3.60 15.17 16.47
N ARG A 321 -4.69 15.59 17.14
CA ARG A 321 -5.92 14.79 17.25
C ARG A 321 -6.55 14.51 15.88
N GLU A 322 -6.64 15.52 15.02
CA GLU A 322 -7.14 15.35 13.65
C GLU A 322 -6.25 14.41 12.83
N GLN A 323 -4.94 14.40 13.04
CA GLN A 323 -4.04 13.45 12.40
C GLN A 323 -4.33 12.00 12.84
N PHE A 324 -4.55 11.74 14.13
CA PHE A 324 -4.95 10.40 14.59
C PHE A 324 -6.32 9.98 14.03
N LYS A 325 -7.32 10.89 13.96
CA LYS A 325 -8.62 10.62 13.32
C LYS A 325 -8.46 10.29 11.84
N TYR A 326 -7.58 11.00 11.14
CA TYR A 326 -7.25 10.71 9.75
C TYR A 326 -6.69 9.28 9.60
N ILE A 327 -5.74 8.87 10.45
CA ILE A 327 -5.21 7.49 10.45
C ILE A 327 -6.33 6.46 10.67
N LEU A 328 -7.26 6.70 11.60
CA LEU A 328 -8.42 5.82 11.82
C LEU A 328 -9.32 5.73 10.58
N SER A 329 -9.63 6.85 9.94
CA SER A 329 -10.45 6.85 8.71
C SER A 329 -9.78 6.04 7.59
N LEU A 330 -8.48 6.26 7.39
CA LEU A 330 -7.71 5.62 6.33
C LEU A 330 -7.63 4.10 6.53
N THR A 331 -7.38 3.65 7.76
CA THR A 331 -7.35 2.21 8.09
C THR A 331 -8.73 1.57 7.96
N LYS A 332 -9.81 2.22 8.41
CA LYS A 332 -11.19 1.71 8.22
C LYS A 332 -11.57 1.60 6.74
N GLU A 333 -11.20 2.58 5.93
CA GLU A 333 -11.40 2.54 4.47
C GLU A 333 -10.60 1.39 3.83
N ALA A 334 -9.35 1.17 4.25
CA ALA A 334 -8.54 0.05 3.76
C ALA A 334 -9.11 -1.32 4.17
N THR A 335 -9.54 -1.48 5.43
CA THR A 335 -10.16 -2.72 5.92
C THR A 335 -11.46 -3.04 5.19
N SER A 336 -12.32 -2.04 4.97
CA SER A 336 -13.58 -2.25 4.23
C SER A 336 -13.34 -2.63 2.76
N SER A 337 -12.34 -2.04 2.11
CA SER A 337 -11.91 -2.39 0.75
C SER A 337 -11.42 -3.85 0.65
N LEU A 338 -10.63 -4.31 1.63
CA LEU A 338 -10.19 -5.72 1.71
C LEU A 338 -11.37 -6.69 1.83
N LEU A 339 -12.30 -6.39 2.74
CA LEU A 339 -13.49 -7.20 2.98
C LEU A 339 -14.39 -7.30 1.75
N ALA A 340 -14.56 -6.18 1.02
CA ALA A 340 -15.41 -6.13 -0.17
C ALA A 340 -14.80 -6.82 -1.40
N GLY A 341 -13.49 -6.72 -1.59
CA GLY A 341 -12.82 -7.23 -2.80
C GLY A 341 -12.33 -8.68 -2.70
N HIS A 342 -11.91 -9.10 -1.52
CA HIS A 342 -11.14 -10.34 -1.36
C HIS A 342 -11.61 -11.16 -0.16
N GLY A 343 -12.87 -11.03 0.29
CA GLY A 343 -13.53 -11.88 1.30
C GLY A 343 -12.66 -12.26 2.50
N SER A 344 -12.79 -11.52 3.60
CA SER A 344 -12.11 -11.70 4.90
C SER A 344 -11.12 -12.89 5.05
N PRO A 345 -9.84 -12.74 4.68
CA PRO A 345 -8.79 -13.46 5.40
C PRO A 345 -8.82 -13.00 6.87
N SER A 346 -9.03 -13.90 7.83
CA SER A 346 -9.02 -13.56 9.26
C SER A 346 -7.72 -12.86 9.69
N SER A 347 -6.61 -13.14 8.99
CA SER A 347 -5.33 -12.47 9.19
C SER A 347 -5.27 -11.04 8.61
N CYS A 348 -6.06 -10.63 7.60
CA CYS A 348 -5.89 -9.29 6.99
C CYS A 348 -6.38 -8.12 7.80
N VAL A 349 -7.31 -8.43 8.67
CA VAL A 349 -7.89 -7.47 9.58
C VAL A 349 -6.90 -7.13 10.70
N SER A 350 -6.02 -8.06 11.10
CA SER A 350 -5.11 -7.88 12.24
C SER A 350 -4.14 -6.71 12.04
N GLY A 351 -3.58 -6.53 10.83
CA GLY A 351 -2.53 -5.55 10.59
C GLY A 351 -3.01 -4.11 10.75
N PHE A 352 -4.18 -3.79 10.22
CA PHE A 352 -4.80 -2.47 10.40
C PHE A 352 -5.43 -2.32 11.79
N ALA A 353 -5.86 -3.40 12.44
CA ALA A 353 -6.38 -3.35 13.80
C ALA A 353 -5.33 -2.86 14.81
N VAL A 354 -4.05 -3.27 14.67
CA VAL A 354 -2.97 -2.74 15.53
C VAL A 354 -2.75 -1.24 15.31
N ILE A 355 -2.79 -0.76 14.07
CA ILE A 355 -2.68 0.68 13.77
C ILE A 355 -3.87 1.45 14.34
N GLN A 356 -5.09 0.89 14.23
CA GLN A 356 -6.28 1.47 14.82
C GLN A 356 -6.19 1.55 16.34
N TRP A 357 -5.61 0.53 16.96
CA TRP A 357 -5.33 0.52 18.39
C TRP A 357 -4.39 1.65 18.80
N TRP A 358 -3.23 1.79 18.14
CA TRP A 358 -2.29 2.89 18.40
C TRP A 358 -2.92 4.28 18.18
N ALA A 359 -3.67 4.46 17.09
CA ALA A 359 -4.34 5.73 16.81
C ALA A 359 -5.43 6.05 17.85
N SER A 360 -6.16 5.04 18.32
CA SER A 360 -7.17 5.18 19.38
C SER A 360 -6.52 5.57 20.70
N LEU A 361 -5.37 4.98 21.02
CA LEU A 361 -4.59 5.32 22.20
C LEU A 361 -4.07 6.77 22.16
N GLY A 362 -3.56 7.21 21.00
CA GLY A 362 -3.14 8.59 20.79
C GLY A 362 -4.29 9.60 20.95
N LEU A 363 -5.50 9.24 20.52
CA LEU A 363 -6.70 10.06 20.73
C LEU A 363 -7.09 10.14 22.20
N VAL A 364 -7.06 9.03 22.93
CA VAL A 364 -7.29 9.03 24.38
C VAL A 364 -6.27 9.92 25.09
N ALA A 365 -4.98 9.77 24.78
CA ALA A 365 -3.94 10.62 25.34
C ALA A 365 -4.18 12.11 25.02
N GLY A 366 -4.53 12.43 23.78
CA GLY A 366 -4.87 13.80 23.35
C GLY A 366 -6.12 14.38 24.03
N HIS A 367 -7.13 13.56 24.32
CA HIS A 367 -8.33 14.00 25.04
C HIS A 367 -8.08 14.16 26.54
N TRP A 368 -7.38 13.22 27.18
CA TRP A 368 -7.03 13.32 28.61
C TRP A 368 -6.12 14.52 28.89
N THR A 369 -5.15 14.81 28.02
CA THR A 369 -4.29 16.00 28.15
C THR A 369 -5.05 17.32 27.96
N ALA A 370 -6.14 17.31 27.18
CA ALA A 370 -7.03 18.46 27.00
C ALA A 370 -8.10 18.59 28.11
N GLY A 371 -8.28 17.56 28.95
CA GLY A 371 -9.37 17.47 29.93
C GLY A 371 -10.72 17.02 29.35
N ASP A 372 -10.76 16.57 28.10
CA ASP A 372 -11.97 16.14 27.39
C ASP A 372 -12.28 14.64 27.64
N ASP A 373 -12.37 14.23 28.91
CA ASP A 373 -12.45 12.81 29.29
C ASP A 373 -13.68 12.06 28.74
N GLN A 374 -14.77 12.79 28.42
CA GLN A 374 -15.98 12.21 27.84
C GLN A 374 -15.75 11.77 26.38
N GLU A 375 -15.02 12.56 25.60
CA GLU A 375 -14.73 12.26 24.20
C GLU A 375 -13.70 11.11 24.08
N ALA A 376 -12.82 10.96 25.07
CA ALA A 376 -11.89 9.84 25.15
C ALA A 376 -12.60 8.46 25.17
N GLU A 377 -13.82 8.40 25.73
CA GLU A 377 -14.56 7.14 25.89
C GLU A 377 -14.92 6.46 24.59
N ALA A 378 -15.10 7.24 23.52
CA ALA A 378 -15.45 6.71 22.21
C ALA A 378 -14.41 5.70 21.69
N TYR A 379 -13.18 5.76 22.22
CA TYR A 379 -12.04 4.97 21.76
C TYR A 379 -11.68 3.80 22.69
N TYR A 380 -12.27 3.72 23.90
CA TYR A 380 -11.99 2.66 24.86
C TYR A 380 -12.27 1.24 24.34
N PRO A 381 -13.40 0.97 23.63
CA PRO A 381 -13.69 -0.38 23.14
C PRO A 381 -12.62 -0.93 22.20
N THR A 382 -12.01 -0.06 21.38
CA THR A 382 -10.93 -0.45 20.46
C THR A 382 -9.65 -0.80 21.21
N ILE A 383 -9.35 -0.10 22.31
CA ILE A 383 -8.15 -0.35 23.13
C ILE A 383 -8.28 -1.67 23.92
N GLU A 384 -9.48 -2.00 24.38
CA GLU A 384 -9.75 -3.21 25.17
C GLU A 384 -9.88 -4.48 24.33
N GLY A 385 -10.36 -4.38 23.08
CA GLY A 385 -10.64 -5.55 22.25
C GLY A 385 -9.43 -6.30 21.68
N MET A 386 -8.20 -5.76 21.77
CA MET A 386 -7.04 -6.25 21.02
C MET A 386 -6.13 -7.27 21.75
N LEU A 387 -6.39 -7.62 23.02
CA LEU A 387 -5.43 -8.36 23.86
C LEU A 387 -5.33 -9.89 23.65
N GLY A 388 -5.69 -10.40 22.47
CA GLY A 388 -5.65 -11.84 22.20
C GLY A 388 -4.24 -12.46 22.21
N ASP A 389 -3.24 -11.79 21.60
CA ASP A 389 -1.86 -12.29 21.42
C ASP A 389 -0.85 -11.13 21.29
N SER A 390 -0.96 -10.10 22.14
CA SER A 390 -0.17 -8.87 22.01
C SER A 390 1.28 -9.00 22.50
N THR A 391 2.19 -8.28 21.86
CA THR A 391 3.59 -8.14 22.29
C THR A 391 3.72 -7.46 23.67
N PRO A 392 4.88 -7.58 24.34
CA PRO A 392 5.04 -7.08 25.71
C PRO A 392 4.74 -5.57 25.85
N VAL A 393 5.14 -4.75 24.85
CA VAL A 393 4.94 -3.29 24.89
C VAL A 393 3.45 -2.88 24.87
N PRO A 394 2.61 -3.32 23.90
CA PRO A 394 1.17 -3.07 23.95
C PRO A 394 0.50 -3.54 25.24
N THR A 395 0.99 -4.63 25.83
CA THR A 395 0.47 -5.16 27.11
C THR A 395 0.73 -4.19 28.27
N ALA A 396 1.98 -3.72 28.41
CA ALA A 396 2.34 -2.74 29.46
C ALA A 396 1.54 -1.43 29.29
N LEU A 397 1.39 -0.96 28.05
CA LEU A 397 0.67 0.26 27.74
C LEU A 397 -0.84 0.13 27.99
N HIS A 398 -1.43 -1.03 27.69
CA HIS A 398 -2.82 -1.31 28.03
C HIS A 398 -3.05 -1.33 29.56
N LEU A 399 -2.12 -1.89 30.34
CA LEU A 399 -2.23 -1.87 31.79
C LEU A 399 -2.16 -0.45 32.36
N ALA A 400 -1.27 0.40 31.82
CA ALA A 400 -1.19 1.82 32.17
C ALA A 400 -2.51 2.56 31.85
N PHE A 401 -3.02 2.37 30.62
CA PHE A 401 -4.33 2.89 30.21
C PHE A 401 -5.44 2.46 31.16
N LYS A 402 -5.52 1.17 31.48
CA LYS A 402 -6.55 0.60 32.35
C LYS A 402 -6.49 1.22 33.75
N ALA A 403 -5.29 1.41 34.30
CA ALA A 403 -5.11 1.99 35.62
C ALA A 403 -5.60 3.44 35.67
N LEU A 404 -5.13 4.27 34.74
CA LEU A 404 -5.51 5.68 34.71
C LEU A 404 -6.99 5.87 34.40
N ARG A 405 -7.55 5.06 33.49
CA ARG A 405 -8.99 5.08 33.19
C ARG A 405 -9.83 4.77 34.42
N LEU A 406 -9.51 3.73 35.18
CA LEU A 406 -10.27 3.35 36.38
C LEU A 406 -10.28 4.47 37.44
N HIS A 407 -9.19 5.21 37.53
CA HIS A 407 -9.09 6.39 38.40
C HIS A 407 -9.93 7.57 37.89
N LYS A 408 -9.76 7.97 36.62
CA LYS A 408 -10.51 9.09 36.02
C LYS A 408 -12.01 8.81 35.93
N ARG A 409 -12.39 7.54 35.73
CA ARG A 409 -13.79 7.12 35.59
C ARG A 409 -14.04 5.72 36.16
N PRO A 410 -14.44 5.65 37.43
CA PRO A 410 -14.75 4.39 38.08
C PRO A 410 -15.91 3.66 37.39
N HIS A 411 -15.91 2.33 37.46
CA HIS A 411 -17.05 1.55 36.98
C HIS A 411 -18.27 1.76 37.91
N GLY A 412 -19.23 2.56 37.46
CA GLY A 412 -20.44 2.88 38.23
C GLY A 412 -20.25 4.06 39.20
N ASN A 413 -21.13 4.19 40.20
CA ASN A 413 -21.09 5.30 41.17
C ASN A 413 -20.07 5.12 42.30
N GLN A 414 -19.27 4.04 42.30
CA GLN A 414 -18.30 3.76 43.35
C GLN A 414 -16.87 3.98 42.82
N ALA A 415 -16.11 4.82 43.52
CA ALA A 415 -14.69 5.00 43.26
C ALA A 415 -13.95 3.66 43.37
N THR A 416 -13.01 3.42 42.45
CA THR A 416 -12.17 2.23 42.54
C THR A 416 -11.26 2.31 43.77
N PRO A 417 -11.16 1.25 44.58
CA PRO A 417 -10.37 1.28 45.82
C PRO A 417 -8.91 1.62 45.54
N THR A 418 -8.30 2.48 46.35
CA THR A 418 -6.90 2.91 46.22
C THR A 418 -5.93 1.73 46.16
N GLU A 419 -6.16 0.68 46.97
CA GLU A 419 -5.35 -0.55 46.97
C GLU A 419 -5.34 -1.24 45.59
N THR A 420 -6.46 -1.25 44.88
CA THR A 420 -6.56 -1.86 43.55
C THR A 420 -5.79 -1.06 42.50
N LEU A 421 -5.81 0.27 42.60
CA LEU A 421 -5.06 1.16 41.72
C LEU A 421 -3.55 1.03 41.99
N LEU A 422 -3.13 0.97 43.26
CA LEU A 422 -1.73 0.76 43.64
C LEU A 422 -1.21 -0.60 43.18
N HIS A 423 -2.01 -1.66 43.33
CA HIS A 423 -1.67 -2.98 42.80
C HIS A 423 -1.47 -2.94 41.28
N LEU A 424 -2.39 -2.29 40.54
CA LEU A 424 -2.29 -2.16 39.10
C LEU A 424 -1.09 -1.32 38.67
N CYS A 425 -0.75 -0.25 39.40
CA CYS A 425 0.50 0.49 39.22
C CYS A 425 1.73 -0.42 39.39
N GLY A 426 1.74 -1.29 40.40
CA GLY A 426 2.82 -2.25 40.64
C GLY A 426 2.99 -3.24 39.48
N VAL A 427 1.89 -3.86 39.05
CA VAL A 427 1.88 -4.79 37.90
C VAL A 427 2.36 -4.08 36.62
N THR A 428 1.88 -2.86 36.37
CA THR A 428 2.29 -2.09 35.19
C THR A 428 3.77 -1.71 35.24
N SER A 429 4.29 -1.34 36.43
CA SER A 429 5.71 -0.98 36.61
C SER A 429 6.63 -2.17 36.31
N ASN A 430 6.25 -3.37 36.77
CA ASN A 430 6.99 -4.59 36.47
C ASN A 430 6.96 -4.91 34.97
N ALA A 431 5.80 -4.76 34.32
CA ALA A 431 5.68 -4.97 32.87
C ALA A 431 6.54 -3.98 32.07
N LEU A 432 6.55 -2.70 32.46
CA LEU A 432 7.39 -1.67 31.83
C LEU A 432 8.88 -1.96 31.98
N GLN A 433 9.32 -2.40 33.17
CA GLN A 433 10.72 -2.72 33.41
C GLN A 433 11.22 -3.79 32.45
N THR A 434 10.44 -4.86 32.23
CA THR A 434 10.75 -5.92 31.27
C THR A 434 10.75 -5.41 29.83
N CYS A 435 9.79 -4.54 29.46
CA CYS A 435 9.74 -3.99 28.11
C CYS A 435 10.92 -3.07 27.79
N VAL A 436 11.31 -2.21 28.74
CA VAL A 436 12.42 -1.27 28.55
C VAL A 436 13.73 -2.02 28.34
N THR A 437 13.99 -3.11 29.06
CA THR A 437 15.19 -3.91 28.83
C THR A 437 15.22 -4.52 27.43
N ASP A 438 14.08 -5.01 26.94
CA ASP A 438 14.00 -5.64 25.62
C ASP A 438 14.16 -4.60 24.49
N VAL A 439 13.48 -3.45 24.61
CA VAL A 439 13.50 -2.37 23.62
C VAL A 439 14.88 -1.69 23.55
N LEU A 440 15.55 -1.47 24.69
CA LEU A 440 16.88 -0.87 24.71
C LEU A 440 18.00 -1.81 24.24
N GLN A 441 17.79 -3.13 24.31
CA GLN A 441 18.72 -4.12 23.78
C GLN A 441 18.57 -4.31 22.26
N ASP A 442 17.45 -3.90 21.68
CA ASP A 442 17.25 -3.92 20.23
C ASP A 442 17.89 -2.68 19.58
N HIS A 443 19.08 -2.85 19.01
CA HIS A 443 19.82 -1.82 18.28
C HIS A 443 19.26 -1.55 16.86
N SER A 444 18.08 -2.06 16.51
CA SER A 444 17.47 -1.76 15.21
C SER A 444 16.91 -0.32 15.19
N ASP A 445 17.50 0.52 14.34
CA ASP A 445 16.97 1.85 13.97
C ASP A 445 15.74 1.69 13.07
N SER A 446 14.66 1.19 13.65
CA SER A 446 13.39 1.02 12.96
C SER A 446 12.32 1.95 13.51
N VAL A 447 11.44 2.44 12.64
CA VAL A 447 10.23 3.21 13.01
C VAL A 447 9.35 2.43 14.02
N GLU A 448 9.48 1.10 14.06
CA GLU A 448 8.81 0.24 15.02
C GLU A 448 9.34 0.41 16.44
N ASN A 449 10.67 0.44 16.56
CA ASN A 449 11.37 0.66 17.81
C ASN A 449 11.06 2.06 18.34
N GLU A 450 11.06 3.08 17.47
CA GLU A 450 10.65 4.45 17.84
C GLU A 450 9.22 4.51 18.37
N LEU A 451 8.25 3.90 17.68
CA LEU A 451 6.87 3.86 18.14
C LEU A 451 6.71 3.15 19.50
N HIS A 452 7.47 2.08 19.72
CA HIS A 452 7.49 1.39 21.01
C HIS A 452 8.07 2.25 22.13
N GLN A 453 9.17 2.96 21.87
CA GLN A 453 9.77 3.88 22.83
C GLN A 453 8.79 4.99 23.21
N LEU A 454 8.09 5.58 22.23
CA LEU A 454 7.05 6.57 22.46
C LEU A 454 5.86 5.98 23.24
N GLY A 455 5.45 4.74 22.95
CA GLY A 455 4.43 4.05 23.72
C GLY A 455 4.83 3.82 25.18
N LEU A 456 6.07 3.40 25.44
CA LEU A 456 6.58 3.23 26.79
C LEU A 456 6.67 4.57 27.55
N LEU A 457 7.04 5.65 26.87
CA LEU A 457 7.01 7.00 27.44
C LEU A 457 5.59 7.40 27.86
N LEU A 458 4.59 7.19 27.00
CA LEU A 458 3.19 7.46 27.32
C LEU A 458 2.69 6.63 28.53
N ALA A 459 3.09 5.36 28.62
CA ALA A 459 2.76 4.53 29.79
C ALA A 459 3.38 5.06 31.08
N CYS A 460 4.63 5.54 31.02
CA CYS A 460 5.29 6.19 32.15
C CYS A 460 4.54 7.46 32.58
N ASP A 461 4.16 8.31 31.62
CA ASP A 461 3.42 9.55 31.90
C ASP A 461 2.09 9.25 32.61
N TRP A 462 1.32 8.27 32.11
CA TRP A 462 0.05 7.88 32.74
C TRP A 462 0.21 7.26 34.13
N LEU A 463 1.26 6.47 34.34
CA LEU A 463 1.53 5.92 35.67
C LEU A 463 1.98 6.99 36.65
N LEU A 464 2.78 7.96 36.20
CA LEU A 464 3.20 9.09 37.02
C LEU A 464 2.00 9.97 37.37
N GLU A 465 1.15 10.30 36.40
CA GLU A 465 -0.10 11.03 36.61
C GLU A 465 -0.98 10.35 37.66
N LEU A 466 -1.21 9.04 37.51
CA LEU A 466 -2.01 8.26 38.46
C LEU A 466 -1.39 8.26 39.87
N ARG A 467 -0.07 8.02 39.99
CA ARG A 467 0.60 7.99 41.29
C ARG A 467 0.58 9.35 41.98
N ILE A 468 0.74 10.44 41.23
CA ILE A 468 0.63 11.81 41.75
C ILE A 468 -0.79 12.04 42.29
N ALA A 469 -1.82 11.70 41.51
CA ALA A 469 -3.21 11.88 41.93
C ALA A 469 -3.57 11.05 43.18
N LEU A 470 -3.07 9.82 43.28
CA LEU A 470 -3.24 8.98 44.48
C LEU A 470 -2.53 9.57 45.71
N TRP A 471 -1.32 10.09 45.53
CA TRP A 471 -0.56 10.71 46.61
C TRP A 471 -1.22 11.99 47.12
N GLU A 472 -1.75 12.83 46.21
CA GLU A 472 -2.50 14.04 46.57
C GLU A 472 -3.82 13.70 47.28
N GLY A 473 -4.51 12.63 46.84
CA GLY A 473 -5.73 12.14 47.50
C GLY A 473 -5.50 11.64 48.93
N ASP A 474 -4.41 10.91 49.17
CA ASP A 474 -4.04 10.38 50.49
C ASP A 474 -3.52 11.49 51.44
N GLY A 475 -2.86 12.51 50.90
CA GLY A 475 -2.37 13.68 51.64
C GLY A 475 -3.46 14.66 52.12
N GLY A 476 -4.66 14.60 51.52
CA GLY A 476 -5.80 15.47 51.85
C GLY A 476 -6.59 15.03 53.07
N GLU A 477 -6.67 13.73 53.36
CA GLU A 477 -7.43 13.20 54.50
C GLU A 477 -6.60 13.10 55.80
N GLY A 478 -5.27 13.19 55.72
CA GLY A 478 -4.38 12.97 56.86
C GLY A 478 -3.88 14.21 57.62
N TRP A 479 -3.99 15.42 57.08
CA TRP A 479 -3.33 16.63 57.65
C TRP A 479 -4.27 17.82 57.89
N GLY A 480 -5.52 17.54 58.28
CA GLY A 480 -6.44 18.53 58.87
C GLY A 480 -6.16 18.82 60.36
N GLY A 481 -4.91 18.72 60.81
CA GLY A 481 -4.49 18.95 62.18
C GLY A 481 -3.30 19.91 62.24
N GLY A 482 -3.62 21.19 62.52
CA GLY A 482 -2.75 22.26 62.99
C GLY A 482 -1.24 22.16 62.73
N GLY A 483 -0.74 22.93 61.77
CA GLY A 483 0.69 23.16 61.61
C GLY A 483 0.97 23.98 60.37
N GLU A 484 1.14 25.28 60.56
CA GLU A 484 1.60 26.25 59.57
C GLU A 484 2.78 25.67 58.78
N ARG A 485 2.58 25.43 57.48
CA ARG A 485 3.63 24.96 56.57
C ARG A 485 4.08 26.13 55.71
N ASP A 486 5.30 26.59 55.99
CA ASP A 486 6.09 27.43 55.10
C ASP A 486 6.11 26.84 53.69
N HIS A 487 5.74 27.66 52.71
CA HIS A 487 5.82 27.35 51.29
C HIS A 487 7.30 27.22 50.85
N PRO A 488 7.74 26.07 50.29
CA PRO A 488 8.85 26.10 49.36
C PRO A 488 8.29 26.51 47.98
N ARG A 489 8.47 27.78 47.64
CA ARG A 489 8.35 28.25 46.25
C ARG A 489 9.43 27.54 45.42
N PHE A 490 9.05 26.55 44.63
CA PHE A 490 9.87 26.09 43.51
C PHE A 490 9.14 26.30 42.19
N LEU A 491 9.66 27.31 41.47
CA LEU A 491 9.76 27.40 40.01
C LEU A 491 8.48 27.68 39.22
N SER A 492 8.11 28.96 39.25
CA SER A 492 7.76 29.69 38.04
C SER A 492 8.76 29.37 36.92
N ARG A 493 8.25 28.78 35.83
CA ARG A 493 8.95 28.58 34.55
C ARG A 493 9.60 29.88 34.07
N PRO A 494 10.87 29.86 33.64
CA PRO A 494 11.29 30.53 32.42
C PRO A 494 10.93 29.70 31.18
#